data_AF-A0AB40DDP9-F1
#
_entry.id   AF-A0AB40DDP9-F1
#
_cell.length_a   1.000
_cell.length_b   1.000
_cell.length_c   1.000
_cell.angle_alpha   90.00
_cell.angle_beta   90.00
_cell.angle_gamma   90.00
#
_symmetry.space_group_name_H-M   'P 1'
#
loop_
_entity.id
_entity.type
_entity.pdbx_description
1 polymer ?
#
loop_
_entity_poly.entity_id
_entity_poly.type
_entity_poly.pdbx_seq_one_letter_code
_entity_poly.pdbx_strand_id
1 'polypeptide(L)'
;MSGVARTHRLCATRISCAFRTISEEAALVIAGLVPEQELLREAVEVEDTVTTTDNQTRREARRPAREKSISRWQERWDSATSGRWTHDRIPVLSPCLERRNGRVDFYLTQNSSGHGCFRSYLKKYGNDTSDGCPYCGSGI
;
A
#
# COMPACT_ATOMS: atom_id res chain seq x y z
N MET A 1 -10.83 -13.59 5.45
CA MET A 1 -10.22 -12.37 6.02
C MET A 1 -10.90 -12.04 7.33
N SER A 2 -10.14 -11.82 8.40
CA SER A 2 -10.67 -11.35 9.68
C SER A 2 -11.32 -9.96 9.54
N GLY A 3 -12.19 -9.57 10.48
CA GLY A 3 -12.81 -8.24 10.47
C GLY A 3 -11.79 -7.09 10.51
N VAL A 4 -10.63 -7.33 11.12
CA VAL A 4 -9.52 -6.36 11.21
C VAL A 4 -8.90 -6.09 9.84
N ALA A 5 -8.53 -7.14 9.09
CA ALA A 5 -7.94 -7.00 7.75
C ALA A 5 -8.87 -6.21 6.79
N ARG A 6 -10.17 -6.51 6.83
CA ARG A 6 -11.17 -5.78 6.02
C ARG A 6 -11.23 -4.30 6.38
N THR A 7 -11.22 -3.98 7.67
CA THR A 7 -11.25 -2.59 8.15
C THR A 7 -9.96 -1.86 7.80
N HIS A 8 -8.82 -2.52 7.95
CA HIS A 8 -7.51 -1.97 7.62
C HIS A 8 -7.42 -1.59 6.14
N ARG A 9 -7.87 -2.50 5.25
CA ARG A 9 -8.01 -2.22 3.81
C ARG A 9 -8.93 -1.02 3.53
N LEU A 10 -10.08 -0.93 4.19
CA LEU A 10 -11.00 0.20 4.03
C LEU A 10 -10.37 1.54 4.46
N CYS A 11 -9.58 1.54 5.52
CA CYS A 11 -8.82 2.72 5.93
C CYS A 11 -7.81 3.12 4.84
N ALA A 12 -7.06 2.17 4.29
CA ALA A 12 -6.12 2.42 3.20
C ALA A 12 -6.81 3.02 1.96
N THR A 13 -7.95 2.46 1.55
CA THR A 13 -8.76 2.99 0.44
C THR A 13 -9.22 4.44 0.70
N ARG A 14 -9.60 4.77 1.94
CA ARG A 14 -10.05 6.13 2.29
C ARG A 14 -8.89 7.13 2.38
N ILE A 15 -7.78 6.74 2.98
CA ILE A 15 -6.55 7.57 3.06
C ILE A 15 -6.07 7.90 1.64
N SER A 16 -6.17 6.92 0.74
CA SER A 16 -5.77 7.09 -0.66
C SER A 16 -6.86 7.62 -1.59
N CYS A 17 -8.11 7.81 -1.16
CA CYS A 17 -9.21 8.12 -2.09
C CYS A 17 -9.35 7.12 -3.27
N ALA A 18 -8.96 5.85 -3.07
CA ALA A 18 -9.00 4.82 -4.12
C ALA A 18 -10.41 4.26 -4.36
N PHE A 19 -10.64 3.66 -5.53
CA PHE A 19 -11.84 2.84 -5.74
C PHE A 19 -11.80 1.55 -4.92
N ARG A 20 -12.98 1.03 -4.58
CA ARG A 20 -13.11 -0.23 -3.81
C ARG A 20 -12.58 -1.47 -4.55
N THR A 21 -12.36 -1.39 -5.85
CA THR A 21 -11.86 -2.51 -6.68
C THR A 21 -10.33 -2.61 -6.69
N ILE A 22 -9.62 -1.62 -6.16
CA ILE A 22 -8.16 -1.67 -6.06
C ILE A 22 -7.73 -2.87 -5.21
N SER A 23 -6.58 -3.47 -5.52
CA SER A 23 -6.01 -4.50 -4.66
C SER A 23 -5.65 -3.93 -3.30
N GLU A 24 -5.64 -4.79 -2.29
CA GLU A 24 -5.24 -4.40 -0.94
C GLU A 24 -3.80 -3.90 -0.93
N GLU A 25 -2.90 -4.61 -1.61
CA GLU A 25 -1.49 -4.30 -1.70
C GLU A 25 -1.27 -2.89 -2.24
N ALA A 26 -1.86 -2.57 -3.41
CA ALA A 26 -1.73 -1.25 -4.02
C ALA A 26 -2.33 -0.15 -3.14
N ALA A 27 -3.48 -0.41 -2.48
CA ALA A 27 -4.07 0.57 -1.56
C ALA A 27 -3.14 0.87 -0.37
N LEU A 28 -2.52 -0.16 0.21
CA LEU A 28 -1.59 -0.01 1.33
C LEU A 28 -0.33 0.76 0.91
N VAL A 29 0.26 0.43 -0.24
CA VAL A 29 1.44 1.13 -0.78
C VAL A 29 1.14 2.62 -1.01
N ILE A 30 0.05 2.92 -1.72
CA ILE A 30 -0.33 4.30 -2.02
C ILE A 30 -0.62 5.08 -0.73
N ALA A 31 -1.31 4.45 0.23
CA ALA A 31 -1.60 5.03 1.54
C ALA A 31 -0.38 5.13 2.46
N GLY A 32 0.76 4.51 2.14
CA GLY A 32 1.94 4.48 3.00
C GLY A 32 1.76 3.63 4.26
N LEU A 33 1.02 2.52 4.15
CA LEU A 33 0.69 1.63 5.27
C LEU A 33 1.39 0.28 5.14
N VAL A 34 1.65 -0.34 6.29
CA VAL A 34 2.15 -1.72 6.42
C VAL A 34 0.96 -2.65 6.69
N PRO A 35 0.87 -3.84 6.08
CA PRO A 35 -0.19 -4.80 6.33
C PRO A 35 -0.35 -5.12 7.83
N GLU A 36 -1.58 -5.38 8.27
CA GLU A 36 -1.88 -5.55 9.69
C GLU A 36 -1.14 -6.72 10.34
N GLN A 37 -0.89 -7.79 9.58
CA GLN A 37 -0.15 -8.95 10.08
C GLN A 37 1.30 -8.62 10.39
N GLU A 38 1.94 -7.78 9.58
CA GLU A 38 3.32 -7.35 9.82
C GLU A 38 3.40 -6.34 10.97
N LEU A 39 2.38 -5.50 11.15
CA LEU A 39 2.27 -4.64 12.34
C LEU A 39 2.11 -5.45 13.63
N LEU A 40 1.34 -6.54 13.60
CA LEU A 40 1.20 -7.45 14.74
C LEU A 40 2.52 -8.17 15.05
N ARG A 41 3.21 -8.67 14.03
CA ARG A 41 4.54 -9.29 14.18
C ARG A 41 5.56 -8.30 14.72
N GLU A 42 5.57 -7.07 14.21
CA GLU A 42 6.43 -5.98 14.72
C GLU A 42 6.17 -5.76 16.21
N ALA A 43 4.91 -5.72 16.65
CA ALA A 43 4.57 -5.53 18.06
C ALA A 43 5.03 -6.70 18.93
N VAL A 44 4.83 -7.94 18.48
CA VAL A 44 5.27 -9.15 19.20
C VAL A 44 6.79 -9.18 19.32
N GLU A 45 7.53 -8.88 18.25
CA GLU A 45 9.00 -8.86 18.28
C GLU A 45 9.57 -7.80 19.23
N VAL A 46 8.88 -6.66 19.38
CA VAL A 46 9.23 -5.67 20.38
C VAL A 46 9.02 -6.22 21.79
N GLU A 47 7.89 -6.87 22.08
CA GLU A 47 7.64 -7.43 23.42
C GLU A 47 8.59 -8.57 23.75
N ASP A 48 8.90 -9.46 22.80
CA ASP A 48 9.83 -10.58 23.00
C ASP A 48 11.27 -10.11 23.29
N THR A 49 11.65 -8.94 22.77
CA THR A 49 12.97 -8.35 23.00
C THR A 49 13.05 -7.62 24.34
N VAL A 50 11.90 -7.15 24.84
CA VAL A 50 11.81 -6.29 26.03
C VAL A 50 11.69 -7.16 27.28
N THR A 51 12.81 -7.31 27.99
CA THR A 51 12.89 -8.12 29.23
C THR A 51 12.43 -7.36 30.48
N THR A 52 12.26 -6.04 30.39
CA THR A 52 11.89 -5.14 31.50
C THR A 52 10.76 -4.22 31.07
N THR A 53 9.96 -3.70 32.01
CA THR A 53 8.88 -2.73 31.69
C THR A 53 9.41 -1.34 31.31
N ASP A 54 10.71 -1.20 31.06
CA ASP A 54 11.33 0.09 30.78
C ASP A 54 11.03 0.57 29.34
N ASN A 55 10.67 1.85 29.26
CA ASN A 55 10.30 2.49 28.00
C ASN A 55 11.50 2.70 27.07
N GLN A 56 12.73 2.79 27.61
CA GLN A 56 13.93 2.99 26.80
C GLN A 56 14.29 1.70 26.05
N THR A 57 14.32 0.55 26.73
CA THR A 57 14.52 -0.76 26.07
C THR A 57 13.46 -1.01 24.99
N ARG A 58 12.21 -0.64 25.26
CA ARG A 58 11.13 -0.74 24.27
C ARG A 58 11.33 0.17 23.06
N ARG A 59 11.89 1.36 23.23
CA ARG A 59 12.22 2.27 22.10
C ARG A 59 13.35 1.71 21.26
N GLU A 60 14.36 1.12 21.89
CA GLU A 60 15.51 0.53 21.20
C GLU A 60 15.11 -0.72 20.39
N ALA A 61 14.19 -1.53 20.89
CA ALA A 61 13.66 -2.70 20.18
C ALA A 61 12.77 -2.36 18.97
N ARG A 62 12.15 -1.17 18.93
CA ARG A 62 11.22 -0.77 17.85
C ARG A 62 11.90 -0.65 16.49
N ARG A 63 13.11 -0.08 16.42
CA ARG A 63 13.77 0.17 15.13
C ARG A 63 14.11 -1.15 14.40
N PRO A 64 14.75 -2.15 15.04
CA PRO A 64 14.99 -3.44 14.39
C PRO A 64 13.70 -4.17 13.99
N ALA A 65 12.66 -4.14 14.83
CA ALA A 65 11.38 -4.77 14.51
C ALA A 65 10.72 -4.09 13.28
N ARG A 66 10.81 -2.75 13.20
CA ARG A 66 10.31 -1.97 12.08
C ARG A 66 11.06 -2.27 10.78
N GLU A 67 12.38 -2.38 10.83
CA GLU A 67 13.18 -2.75 9.67
C GLU A 67 12.77 -4.14 9.14
N LYS A 68 12.61 -5.13 10.03
CA LYS A 68 12.13 -6.47 9.65
C LYS A 68 10.71 -6.48 9.10
N SER A 69 9.80 -5.67 9.64
CA SER A 69 8.42 -5.58 9.14
C SER A 69 8.35 -4.95 7.75
N ILE A 70 9.17 -3.92 7.49
CA ILE A 70 9.31 -3.31 6.17
C ILE A 70 9.93 -4.30 5.18
N SER A 71 10.99 -5.05 5.55
CA SER A 71 11.59 -6.05 4.67
C SER A 71 10.60 -7.16 4.27
N ARG A 72 9.85 -7.70 5.23
CA ARG A 72 8.79 -8.69 4.94
C ARG A 72 7.68 -8.10 4.06
N TRP A 73 7.34 -6.84 4.27
CA TRP A 73 6.36 -6.16 3.43
C TRP A 73 6.90 -5.97 2.00
N GLN A 74 8.16 -5.60 1.83
CA GLN A 74 8.83 -5.47 0.54
C GLN A 74 8.84 -6.81 -0.22
N GLU A 75 9.20 -7.91 0.44
CA GLU A 75 9.16 -9.27 -0.17
C GLU A 75 7.76 -9.67 -0.62
N ARG A 76 6.73 -9.41 0.21
CA ARG A 76 5.34 -9.64 -0.18
C ARG A 76 4.93 -8.75 -1.35
N TRP A 77 5.42 -7.51 -1.40
CA TRP A 77 5.11 -6.59 -2.48
C TRP A 77 5.72 -7.04 -3.81
N ASP A 78 6.98 -7.48 -3.78
CA ASP A 78 7.71 -7.97 -4.95
C ASP A 78 7.13 -9.28 -5.50
N SER A 79 6.56 -10.12 -4.63
CA SER A 79 5.92 -11.39 -5.01
C SER A 79 4.43 -11.29 -5.31
N ALA A 80 3.80 -10.13 -5.08
CA ALA A 80 2.38 -9.95 -5.30
C ALA A 80 2.00 -10.07 -6.79
N THR A 81 0.91 -10.78 -7.06
CA THR A 81 0.31 -10.86 -8.42
C THR A 81 -0.69 -9.73 -8.67
N SER A 82 -1.20 -9.11 -7.60
CA SER A 82 -2.10 -7.96 -7.64
C SER A 82 -1.32 -6.65 -7.65
N GLY A 83 -1.94 -5.54 -8.08
CA GLY A 83 -1.32 -4.22 -7.96
C GLY A 83 -0.08 -3.99 -8.83
N ARG A 84 0.17 -4.83 -9.84
CA ARG A 84 1.38 -4.79 -10.67
C ARG A 84 1.69 -3.44 -11.29
N TRP A 85 0.66 -2.75 -11.78
CA TRP A 85 0.79 -1.38 -12.24
C TRP A 85 1.43 -0.45 -11.19
N THR A 86 0.96 -0.54 -9.94
CA THR A 86 1.50 0.25 -8.83
C THR A 86 2.91 -0.19 -8.49
N HIS A 87 3.21 -1.50 -8.55
CA HIS A 87 4.57 -2.03 -8.31
C HIS A 87 5.57 -1.50 -9.33
N ASP A 88 5.21 -1.51 -10.61
CA ASP A 88 6.06 -1.00 -11.69
C ASP A 88 6.43 0.49 -11.51
N ARG A 89 5.61 1.24 -10.77
CA ARG A 89 5.85 2.67 -10.47
C ARG A 89 6.41 2.93 -9.08
N ILE A 90 6.11 2.07 -8.13
CA ILE A 90 6.50 2.17 -6.72
C ILE A 90 7.04 0.80 -6.29
N PRO A 91 8.21 0.39 -6.80
CA PRO A 91 8.78 -0.91 -6.46
C PRO A 91 9.35 -0.93 -5.04
N VAL A 92 9.92 0.20 -4.58
CA VAL A 92 10.56 0.31 -3.27
C VAL A 92 9.63 0.99 -2.28
N LEU A 93 9.37 0.35 -1.14
CA LEU A 93 8.37 0.79 -0.16
C LEU A 93 8.86 1.85 0.82
N SER A 94 10.14 1.85 1.20
CA SER A 94 10.65 2.75 2.26
C SER A 94 10.33 4.23 2.00
N PRO A 95 10.52 4.76 0.77
CA PRO A 95 10.15 6.14 0.47
C PRO A 95 8.67 6.44 0.65
N CYS A 96 7.78 5.44 0.51
CA CYS A 96 6.34 5.61 0.69
C CYS A 96 5.92 5.52 2.15
N LEU A 97 6.57 4.66 2.94
CA LEU A 97 6.28 4.41 4.36
C LEU A 97 6.88 5.47 5.29
N GLU A 98 7.97 6.13 4.89
CA GLU A 98 8.68 7.14 5.69
C GLU A 98 8.23 8.57 5.39
N ARG A 99 7.25 8.76 4.51
CA ARG A 99 6.78 10.09 4.11
C ARG A 99 6.19 10.84 5.30
N ARG A 100 6.79 11.98 5.62
CA ARG A 100 6.27 12.91 6.63
C ARG A 100 4.95 13.55 6.19
N ASN A 101 4.90 13.94 4.91
CA ASN A 101 3.76 14.57 4.26
C ASN A 101 3.53 13.86 2.91
N GLY A 102 2.29 13.54 2.56
CA GLY A 102 2.03 12.77 1.35
C GLY A 102 0.57 12.42 1.12
N ARG A 103 -0.34 13.35 1.44
CA ARG A 103 -1.76 13.17 1.12
C ARG A 103 -1.88 13.04 -0.39
N VAL A 104 -2.28 11.86 -0.84
CA VAL A 104 -2.61 11.63 -2.24
C VAL A 104 -4.04 12.11 -2.47
N ASP A 105 -4.25 12.86 -3.54
CA ASP A 105 -5.60 13.19 -3.99
C ASP A 105 -6.16 12.07 -4.86
N PHE A 106 -7.44 12.19 -5.20
CA PHE A 106 -8.15 11.19 -5.99
C PHE A 106 -7.46 10.89 -7.33
N TYR A 107 -6.97 11.92 -8.04
CA TYR A 107 -6.38 11.76 -9.37
C TYR A 107 -4.99 11.16 -9.30
N LEU A 108 -4.17 11.57 -8.34
CA LEU A 108 -2.86 10.98 -8.11
C LEU A 108 -2.99 9.49 -7.78
N THR A 109 -3.96 9.13 -6.94
CA THR A 109 -4.21 7.72 -6.65
C THR A 109 -4.71 6.94 -7.84
N GLN A 110 -5.60 7.50 -8.67
CA GLN A 110 -6.01 6.84 -9.91
C GLN A 110 -4.81 6.57 -10.80
N ASN A 111 -3.92 7.56 -10.97
CA ASN A 111 -2.72 7.41 -11.77
C ASN A 111 -1.76 6.35 -11.21
N SER A 112 -1.49 6.39 -9.90
CA SER A 112 -0.60 5.41 -9.24
C SER A 112 -1.18 4.00 -9.19
N SER A 113 -2.51 3.85 -9.28
CA SER A 113 -3.18 2.55 -9.27
C SER A 113 -3.56 2.04 -10.66
N GLY A 114 -3.51 2.89 -11.69
CA GLY A 114 -3.97 2.54 -13.03
C GLY A 114 -5.47 2.27 -13.06
N HIS A 115 -6.23 2.93 -12.16
CA HIS A 115 -7.66 2.71 -11.97
C HIS A 115 -8.50 3.94 -12.31
N GLY A 116 -9.81 3.72 -12.44
CA GLY A 116 -10.80 4.77 -12.34
C GLY A 116 -11.10 5.47 -13.66
N CYS A 117 -10.38 6.56 -13.92
CA CYS A 117 -10.68 7.48 -15.02
C CYS A 117 -9.95 7.17 -16.33
N PHE A 118 -9.07 6.18 -16.34
CA PHE A 118 -8.30 5.85 -17.53
C PHE A 118 -9.05 4.89 -18.43
N ARG A 119 -8.94 5.14 -19.74
CA ARG A 119 -9.68 4.39 -20.76
C ARG A 119 -9.33 2.91 -20.79
N SER A 120 -8.07 2.55 -20.51
CA SER A 120 -7.66 1.15 -20.34
C SER A 120 -8.45 0.45 -19.21
N TYR A 121 -8.63 1.12 -18.08
CA TYR A 121 -9.47 0.62 -16.98
C TYR A 121 -10.96 0.62 -17.34
N LEU A 122 -11.49 1.68 -17.96
CA LEU A 122 -12.90 1.76 -18.34
C LEU A 122 -13.28 0.70 -19.38
N LYS A 123 -12.43 0.47 -20.38
CA LYS A 123 -12.58 -0.57 -21.40
C LYS A 123 -12.63 -1.97 -20.80
N LYS A 124 -11.79 -2.26 -19.79
CA LYS A 124 -11.80 -3.55 -19.06
C LYS A 124 -13.18 -3.91 -18.50
N TYR A 125 -13.97 -2.91 -18.10
CA TYR A 125 -15.32 -3.09 -17.55
C TYR A 125 -16.44 -2.73 -18.53
N GLY A 126 -16.12 -2.54 -19.82
CA GLY A 126 -17.11 -2.25 -20.86
C GLY A 126 -17.70 -0.84 -20.82
N ASN A 127 -17.08 0.07 -20.07
CA ASN A 127 -17.53 1.48 -19.98
C ASN A 127 -16.94 2.37 -21.08
N ASP A 128 -15.99 1.86 -21.87
CA ASP A 128 -15.39 2.54 -23.02
C ASP A 128 -14.97 1.50 -24.08
N THR A 129 -14.79 1.92 -25.33
CA THR A 129 -14.44 1.06 -26.46
C THR A 129 -12.95 1.10 -26.82
N SER A 130 -12.24 2.16 -26.41
CA SER A 130 -10.79 2.30 -26.63
C SER A 130 -10.07 2.43 -25.29
N ASP A 131 -8.79 2.04 -25.28
CA ASP A 131 -7.87 2.04 -24.14
C ASP A 131 -6.86 3.20 -24.18
N GLY A 132 -6.77 3.90 -25.32
CA GLY A 132 -5.84 5.01 -25.54
C GLY A 132 -6.44 6.36 -25.18
N CYS A 133 -5.62 7.27 -24.66
CA CYS A 133 -5.99 8.65 -24.38
C CYS A 133 -6.54 9.35 -25.64
N PRO A 134 -7.69 10.07 -25.57
CA PRO A 134 -8.26 10.76 -26.74
C PRO A 134 -7.35 11.83 -27.33
N TYR A 135 -6.41 12.36 -26.53
CA TYR A 135 -5.55 13.46 -26.93
C TYR A 135 -4.22 13.00 -27.55
N CYS A 136 -3.59 11.95 -27.02
CA CYS A 136 -2.27 11.49 -27.47
C CYS A 136 -2.25 10.06 -28.03
N GLY A 137 -3.36 9.33 -27.99
CA GLY A 137 -3.46 7.95 -28.46
C GLY A 137 -2.79 6.91 -27.54
N SER A 138 -1.86 7.32 -26.69
CA SER A 138 -1.19 6.44 -25.72
C SER A 138 -2.12 6.06 -24.57
N GLY A 139 -2.15 4.77 -24.21
CA GLY A 139 -2.79 4.28 -22.99
C GLY A 139 -1.82 4.30 -21.80
N ILE A 140 -2.37 4.18 -20.60
CA ILE A 140 -1.64 3.65 -19.45
C ILE A 140 -1.89 2.16 -19.31
#